data_AF-A0A3D1ZF46-F1
#
_entry.id   AF-A0A3D1ZF46-F1
#
_cell.length_a   1.000
_cell.length_b   1.000
_cell.length_c   1.000
_cell.angle_alpha   90.00
_cell.angle_beta   90.00
_cell.angle_gamma   90.00
#
_symmetry.space_group_name_H-M   'P 1'
#
loop_
_entity.id
_entity.type
_entity.pdbx_description
1 polymer ?
#
loop_
_entity_poly.entity_id
_entity_poly.type
_entity_poly.pdbx_seq_one_letter_code
_entity_poly.pdbx_strand_id
1 'polypeptide(L)'
;MLTRIVEDRVYDYGHVVGGRIFMGVYTIALGHGSNVFAIVRGPYSAKVVKLTIGEIPDDEEIIVEFGERGEGSGQFTWPAGIAVD
;
A
#
# COMPACT_ATOMS: atom_id res chain seq x y z
N MET A 1 -1.59 24.04 5.64
CA MET A 1 -2.10 23.28 6.80
C MET A 1 -3.61 23.40 6.81
N LEU A 2 -4.34 22.31 6.57
CA LEU A 2 -5.79 22.26 6.64
C LEU A 2 -6.16 21.35 7.82
N THR A 3 -6.42 21.96 8.97
CA THR A 3 -6.85 21.26 10.17
C THR A 3 -8.35 20.97 10.07
N ARG A 4 -8.76 19.73 10.34
CA ARG A 4 -10.18 19.33 10.34
C ARG A 4 -10.57 18.75 11.68
N ILE A 5 -11.74 19.17 12.18
CA ILE A 5 -12.35 18.62 13.39
C ILE A 5 -13.45 17.64 12.97
N VAL A 6 -13.39 16.40 13.48
CA VAL A 6 -14.41 15.37 13.27
C VAL A 6 -14.60 14.65 14.60
N GLU A 7 -15.84 14.63 15.13
CA GLU A 7 -16.18 13.97 16.41
C GLU A 7 -15.19 14.31 17.54
N ASP A 8 -14.99 15.60 17.80
CA ASP A 8 -14.06 16.13 18.82
C ASP A 8 -12.58 15.73 18.67
N ARG A 9 -12.18 15.18 17.51
CA ARG A 9 -10.79 14.87 17.17
C ARG A 9 -10.25 15.88 16.18
N VAL A 10 -9.00 16.31 16.40
CA VAL A 10 -8.26 17.21 15.51
C VAL A 10 -7.38 16.37 14.60
N TYR A 11 -7.56 16.54 13.30
CA TYR A 11 -6.76 15.89 12.27
C TYR A 11 -5.98 16.94 11.49
N ASP A 12 -4.66 16.76 11.45
CA ASP A 12 -3.78 17.50 10.58
C ASP A 12 -3.30 16.60 9.44
N TYR A 13 -3.30 17.16 8.23
CA TYR A 13 -2.67 16.50 7.10
C TYR A 13 -1.16 16.37 7.35
N GLY A 14 -0.63 15.14 7.28
CA GLY A 14 0.79 14.83 7.39
C GLY A 14 1.51 14.98 6.05
N HIS A 15 1.48 13.93 5.22
CA HIS A 15 2.12 13.90 3.91
C HIS A 15 1.40 12.93 2.95
N VAL A 16 1.73 12.99 1.66
CA VAL A 16 1.32 11.98 0.68
C VAL A 16 2.34 10.86 0.72
N VAL A 17 1.86 9.63 0.76
CA VAL A 17 2.68 8.42 0.69
C VAL A 17 2.68 7.86 -0.74
N GLY A 18 3.87 7.65 -1.29
CA GLY A 18 4.07 7.07 -2.62
C GLY A 18 4.11 8.07 -3.79
N GLY A 19 3.95 7.56 -5.02
CA GLY A 19 3.92 8.37 -6.25
C GLY A 19 5.00 8.01 -7.28
N ARG A 20 6.27 7.89 -6.87
CA ARG A 20 7.39 7.55 -7.79
C ARG A 20 7.77 6.07 -7.79
N ILE A 21 7.59 5.37 -6.67
CA ILE A 21 8.14 4.04 -6.41
C ILE A 21 7.16 2.89 -6.73
N PHE A 22 5.86 3.16 -6.79
CA PHE A 22 4.83 2.16 -7.11
C PHE A 22 3.74 2.79 -7.97
N MET A 23 3.53 2.25 -9.17
CA MET A 23 2.41 2.60 -10.05
C MET A 23 1.36 1.51 -10.00
N GLY A 24 0.07 1.90 -9.98
CA GLY A 24 -1.02 0.93 -10.08
C GLY A 24 -1.40 0.25 -8.75
N VAL A 25 -1.21 0.94 -7.62
CA VAL A 25 -1.81 0.49 -6.35
C VAL A 25 -3.33 0.39 -6.52
N TYR A 26 -3.88 -0.79 -6.24
CA TYR A 26 -5.31 -1.02 -6.31
C TYR A 26 -5.98 -0.95 -4.95
N THR A 27 -5.38 -1.60 -3.95
CA THR A 27 -5.87 -1.61 -2.57
C THR A 27 -4.73 -1.91 -1.61
N ILE A 28 -4.95 -1.60 -0.33
CA ILE A 28 -3.96 -1.78 0.74
C ILE A 28 -4.57 -2.48 1.95
N ALA A 29 -3.71 -3.09 2.76
CA ALA A 29 -4.00 -3.58 4.11
C ALA A 29 -2.90 -3.07 5.06
N LEU A 30 -3.31 -2.60 6.25
CA LEU A 30 -2.39 -2.12 7.29
C LEU A 30 -1.98 -3.30 8.18
N GLY A 31 -0.69 -3.57 8.25
CA GLY A 31 -0.13 -4.54 9.19
C GLY A 31 0.28 -3.90 10.51
N HIS A 32 0.99 -4.65 11.34
CA HIS A 32 1.53 -4.12 12.59
C HIS A 32 2.59 -3.04 12.36
N GLY A 33 2.55 -1.99 13.21
CA GLY A 33 3.49 -0.89 13.16
C GLY A 33 3.40 -0.11 11.85
N SER A 34 4.55 0.14 11.22
CA SER A 34 4.64 0.88 9.96
C SER A 34 4.43 0.02 8.71
N ASN A 35 4.10 -1.27 8.84
CA ASN A 35 3.97 -2.17 7.69
C ASN A 35 2.66 -1.93 6.93
N VAL A 36 2.76 -1.80 5.62
CA VAL A 36 1.62 -1.76 4.70
C VAL A 36 1.82 -2.81 3.61
N PHE A 37 0.73 -3.46 3.23
CA PHE A 37 0.70 -4.38 2.10
C PHE A 37 -0.20 -3.79 1.02
N ALA A 38 0.30 -3.70 -0.20
CA ALA A 38 -0.43 -3.15 -1.33
C ALA A 38 -0.58 -4.21 -2.43
N ILE A 39 -1.78 -4.35 -2.97
CA ILE A 39 -1.95 -5.00 -4.27
C ILE A 39 -1.57 -3.98 -5.34
N VAL A 40 -0.61 -4.34 -6.18
CA VAL A 40 -0.18 -3.54 -7.32
C VAL A 40 -0.55 -4.28 -8.60
N ARG A 41 -1.23 -3.58 -9.52
CA ARG A 41 -1.67 -4.11 -10.80
C ARG A 41 -1.23 -3.23 -11.95
N GLY A 42 -0.84 -3.87 -13.04
CA GLY A 42 -0.65 -3.27 -14.34
C GLY A 42 -1.35 -4.10 -15.43
N PRO A 43 -1.32 -3.66 -16.69
CA PRO A 43 -1.95 -4.38 -17.80
C PRO A 43 -1.52 -5.87 -17.92
N TYR A 44 -0.32 -6.19 -17.46
CA TYR A 44 0.26 -7.54 -17.52
C TYR A 44 0.88 -8.01 -16.21
N SER A 45 0.67 -7.29 -15.10
CA SER A 45 1.28 -7.60 -13.81
C SER A 45 0.25 -7.55 -12.68
N ALA A 46 0.39 -8.46 -11.73
CA ALA A 46 -0.36 -8.47 -10.49
C ALA A 46 0.56 -9.04 -9.40
N LYS A 47 0.83 -8.25 -8.36
CA LYS A 47 1.70 -8.65 -7.24
C LYS A 47 1.27 -7.97 -5.95
N VAL A 48 1.74 -8.50 -4.84
CA VAL A 48 1.66 -7.85 -3.54
C VAL A 48 3.02 -7.21 -3.23
N VAL A 49 3.00 -5.97 -2.77
CA VAL A 49 4.18 -5.24 -2.30
C VAL A 49 4.00 -4.97 -0.82
N LYS A 50 4.95 -5.40 0.00
CA LYS A 50 5.06 -4.99 1.39
C LYS A 50 6.02 -3.80 1.48
N LEU A 51 5.58 -2.74 2.13
CA LEU A 51 6.37 -1.55 2.38
C LEU A 51 6.28 -1.11 3.84
N THR A 52 7.22 -0.27 4.26
CA THR A 52 7.10 0.52 5.49
C THR A 52 6.82 1.98 5.15
N ILE A 53 6.05 2.66 6.00
CA ILE A 53 5.80 4.10 5.91
C ILE A 53 6.46 4.80 7.09
N GLY A 54 7.33 5.75 6.79
CA GLY A 54 8.01 6.58 7.78
C GLY A 54 7.25 7.85 8.17
N GLU A 55 7.92 8.76 8.86
CA GLU A 55 7.29 9.96 9.43
C GLU A 55 7.30 11.17 8.49
N ILE A 56 8.25 11.20 7.54
CA ILE A 56 8.46 12.32 6.63
C ILE A 56 8.17 11.91 5.17
N PRO A 57 7.91 12.87 4.27
CA PRO A 57 7.72 12.57 2.85
C PRO A 57 8.89 11.77 2.27
N ASP A 58 8.57 10.80 1.41
CA ASP A 58 9.53 9.92 0.69
C ASP A 58 10.31 8.93 1.60
N ASP A 59 9.90 8.72 2.85
CA ASP A 59 10.51 7.77 3.80
C ASP A 59 9.96 6.33 3.65
N GLU A 60 9.25 6.04 2.55
CA GLU A 60 8.72 4.70 2.32
C GLU A 60 9.75 3.75 1.71
N GLU A 61 9.80 2.54 2.25
CA GLU A 61 10.74 1.50 1.80
C GLU A 61 9.99 0.24 1.38
N ILE A 62 10.30 -0.29 0.19
CA ILE A 62 9.81 -1.60 -0.24
C ILE A 62 10.63 -2.67 0.47
N ILE A 63 9.96 -3.48 1.27
CA ILE A 63 10.60 -4.56 2.02
C ILE A 63 10.65 -5.84 1.20
N VAL A 64 9.54 -6.19 0.56
CA VAL A 64 9.44 -7.40 -0.27
C VAL A 64 8.28 -7.30 -1.26
N GLU A 65 8.46 -7.96 -2.39
CA GLU A 65 7.39 -8.19 -3.36
C GLU A 65 7.15 -9.69 -3.51
N PHE A 66 5.89 -10.09 -3.68
CA PHE A 66 5.56 -11.49 -3.91
C PHE A 66 4.32 -11.67 -4.79
N GLY A 67 4.32 -12.80 -5.47
CA GLY A 67 3.34 -13.17 -6.48
C GLY A 67 3.51 -12.45 -7.81
N GLU A 68 2.88 -13.02 -8.82
CA GLU A 68 2.91 -12.52 -10.20
C GLU A 68 1.59 -12.87 -10.91
N ARG A 69 1.41 -12.37 -12.13
CA ARG A 69 0.19 -12.65 -12.89
C ARG A 69 0.15 -14.12 -13.33
N GLY A 70 -0.93 -14.84 -12.99
CA GLY A 70 -1.16 -16.21 -13.45
C GLY A 70 -2.10 -17.02 -12.56
N GLU A 71 -2.16 -18.32 -12.83
CA GLU A 71 -3.07 -19.29 -12.19
C GLU A 71 -2.33 -20.37 -11.37
N GLY A 72 -1.00 -20.34 -11.37
CA GLY A 72 -0.16 -21.25 -10.58
C GLY A 72 -0.10 -20.89 -9.10
N SER A 73 0.59 -21.74 -8.33
CA SER A 73 0.80 -21.51 -6.89
C SER A 73 1.53 -20.18 -6.65
N GLY A 74 0.94 -19.32 -5.82
CA GLY A 74 1.47 -17.99 -5.52
C GLY A 74 1.21 -16.95 -6.62
N GLN A 75 0.49 -17.29 -7.69
CA GLN A 75 0.13 -16.36 -8.75
C GLN A 75 -1.29 -15.82 -8.57
N PHE A 76 -1.55 -14.66 -9.17
CA PHE A 76 -2.84 -13.97 -9.12
C PHE A 76 -3.27 -13.50 -10.51
N THR A 77 -4.47 -13.86 -10.97
CA THR A 77 -4.97 -13.34 -12.26
C THR A 77 -5.43 -11.89 -12.17
N TRP A 78 -6.24 -11.55 -11.16
CA TRP A 78 -6.81 -10.22 -10.98
C TRP A 78 -7.19 -9.94 -9.51
N PRO A 79 -6.22 -9.81 -8.60
CA PRO A 79 -6.50 -9.66 -7.18
C PRO A 79 -7.24 -8.35 -6.91
N ALA A 80 -8.23 -8.39 -6.01
CA ALA A 80 -9.13 -7.26 -5.76
C ALA A 80 -9.23 -6.82 -4.29
N GLY A 81 -8.65 -7.59 -3.36
CA GLY A 81 -8.72 -7.33 -1.93
C GLY A 81 -7.53 -7.96 -1.23
N ILE A 82 -7.06 -7.32 -0.17
CA ILE A 82 -6.06 -7.88 0.73
C ILE A 82 -6.47 -7.56 2.16
N ALA A 83 -6.22 -8.51 3.05
CA ALA A 83 -6.37 -8.36 4.50
C ALA A 83 -5.16 -9.03 5.17
N VAL A 84 -4.85 -8.58 6.36
CA VAL A 84 -3.80 -9.12 7.22
C VAL A 84 -4.40 -9.38 8.59
N ASP A 85 -3.89 -10.40 9.28
CA ASP A 85 -4.21 -10.74 10.67
C ASP A 85 -3.29 -9.97 11.63
#